data_AF-A0ABD1CU37-F1
#
_entry.id   AF-A0ABD1CU37-F1
#
_cell.length_a   1.000
_cell.length_b   1.000
_cell.length_c   1.000
_cell.angle_alpha   90.00
_cell.angle_beta   90.00
_cell.angle_gamma   90.00
#
_symmetry.space_group_name_H-M   'P 1'
#
loop_
_entity.id
_entity.type
_entity.pdbx_description
1 polymer ?
#
loop_
_entity_poly.entity_id
_entity_poly.type
_entity_poly.pdbx_seq_one_letter_code
_entity_poly.pdbx_strand_id
1 'polypeptide(L)'
;MGVKIGLMLICCVGLVSSEAIAIEQILSLCCQEGEEWGTQNRLCSSFNKSLELVPGELRGLCLSTIEICCSKQHKIYQCTAGQIAARQGLSCSLKGDHSGSEFYTDCCEACKIGLVVGSSSSKCSVDPFAFGSPWDEVYDGCCKDIKQDTFILNEDDENNLCGRFDNLCSQICENTVAGSYVCKCYPSYTLMDDRKTCAQITSEDENEIPLDNTLSDCRIGYEKDQRTGECVDVDECETGEAACDAQLQVCMNVEGSYKCLDIQEVKCEAGFRYDRKTSKCEDIDECEDSSACDEGFQCVNIKGSYDCIAVVKNYPLPTPAPKKKVESCAPGFRRHNDQCVDIDECSADKYACDSNQVCTNEIGGFRCDCKIGFMLDQVTNACMDINECQINAHECLESQRCDNTIGSYTCIRLQSCGTGYTLNAETGNCDDDDECALGRHNCMAPYECFNTKGSFRCRQRS
;
A
#
# COMPACT_ATOMS: atom_id res chain seq x y z
N MET A 1 16.44 40.52 -12.30
CA MET A 1 15.80 41.59 -11.49
C MET A 1 14.37 41.13 -11.25
N GLY A 2 13.99 40.47 -10.17
CA GLY A 2 14.26 40.79 -8.77
C GLY A 2 13.11 41.67 -8.25
N VAL A 3 11.95 41.08 -7.96
CA VAL A 3 10.88 41.77 -7.22
C VAL A 3 10.49 40.90 -6.03
N LYS A 4 10.97 41.35 -4.87
CA LYS A 4 10.57 40.93 -3.52
C LYS A 4 9.11 41.31 -3.30
N ILE A 5 8.30 40.39 -2.77
CA ILE A 5 7.09 40.78 -2.03
C ILE A 5 7.46 40.66 -0.55
N GLY A 6 7.73 41.82 0.04
CA GLY A 6 8.04 41.98 1.45
C GLY A 6 6.78 42.13 2.29
N LEU A 7 6.84 41.51 3.46
CA LEU A 7 6.16 41.83 4.71
C LEU A 7 5.78 43.32 4.87
N MET A 8 4.51 43.58 5.17
CA MET A 8 3.97 44.72 5.93
C MET A 8 2.47 44.43 6.17
N LEU A 9 1.83 44.65 7.31
CA LEU A 9 2.26 45.12 8.62
C LEU A 9 1.10 44.81 9.58
N ILE A 10 1.40 44.18 10.72
CA ILE A 10 0.52 44.15 11.88
C ILE A 10 0.66 45.51 12.57
N CYS A 11 -0.44 46.26 12.70
CA CYS A 11 -0.55 47.31 13.71
C CYS A 11 -2.01 47.51 14.10
N CYS A 12 -2.42 46.88 15.19
CA CYS A 12 -3.34 47.46 16.15
C CYS A 12 -3.02 46.85 17.51
N VAL A 13 -2.26 47.59 18.31
CA VAL A 13 -1.99 47.28 19.70
C VAL A 13 -3.25 47.60 20.49
N GLY A 14 -3.93 46.55 20.95
CA GLY A 14 -4.98 46.62 21.96
C GLY A 14 -4.81 45.40 22.86
N LEU A 15 -4.41 45.67 24.10
CA LEU A 15 -4.23 44.73 25.22
C LEU A 15 -5.15 43.49 25.14
N VAL A 16 -4.58 42.31 24.86
CA VAL A 16 -5.20 41.02 25.16
C VAL A 16 -4.15 40.14 25.83
N SER A 17 -4.54 39.60 26.98
CA SER A 17 -3.81 38.65 27.80
C SER A 17 -3.24 37.49 26.99
N SER A 18 -2.09 36.97 27.41
CA SER A 18 -1.50 35.72 26.92
C SER A 18 -2.52 34.57 26.97
N GLU A 19 -3.16 34.27 25.84
CA GLU A 19 -3.84 32.99 25.67
C GLU A 19 -2.75 31.94 25.52
N ALA A 20 -2.70 31.02 26.49
CA ALA A 20 -1.84 29.84 26.39
C ALA A 20 -2.31 29.05 25.16
N ILE A 21 -1.43 28.85 24.17
CA ILE A 21 -1.70 27.99 23.02
C ILE A 21 -2.04 26.60 23.56
N ALA A 22 -3.21 26.07 23.18
CA ALA A 22 -3.66 24.76 23.65
C ALA A 22 -2.71 23.65 23.12
N ILE A 23 -2.36 22.70 23.99
CA ILE A 23 -1.43 21.60 23.65
C ILE A 23 -1.92 20.82 22.42
N GLU A 24 -3.22 20.63 22.25
CA GLU A 24 -3.83 19.96 21.09
C GLU A 24 -3.51 20.64 19.76
N GLN A 25 -3.50 21.98 19.71
CA GLN A 25 -3.15 22.73 18.50
C GLN A 25 -1.68 22.57 18.14
N ILE A 26 -0.82 22.45 19.15
CA ILE A 26 0.61 22.18 18.98
C ILE A 26 0.80 20.76 18.47
N LEU A 27 0.13 19.77 19.05
CA LEU A 27 0.19 18.38 18.59
C LEU A 27 -0.30 18.25 17.14
N SER A 28 -1.39 18.91 16.77
CA SER A 28 -1.91 18.91 15.40
C SER A 28 -0.92 19.52 14.41
N LEU A 29 -0.36 20.70 14.72
CA LEU A 29 0.67 21.35 13.90
C LEU A 29 1.91 20.45 13.73
N CYS A 30 2.39 19.87 14.82
CA CYS A 30 3.55 18.98 14.80
C CYS A 30 3.28 17.69 14.04
N CYS A 31 2.06 17.13 14.14
CA CYS A 31 1.69 15.95 13.37
C CYS A 31 1.68 16.25 11.86
N GLN A 32 1.10 17.38 11.45
CA GLN A 32 1.10 17.83 10.05
C GLN A 32 2.53 17.98 9.50
N GLU A 33 3.42 18.59 10.27
CA GLU A 33 4.84 18.72 9.90
C GLU A 33 5.54 17.36 9.77
N GLY A 34 5.18 16.38 10.60
CA GLY A 34 5.63 14.99 10.48
C GLY A 34 5.11 14.30 9.23
N GLU A 35 3.83 14.45 8.91
CA GLU A 35 3.22 13.88 7.69
C GLU A 35 3.86 14.45 6.42
N GLU A 36 4.02 15.78 6.34
CA GLU A 36 4.72 16.44 5.23
C GLU A 36 6.17 15.95 5.08
N TRP A 37 6.87 15.70 6.20
CA TRP A 37 8.23 15.16 6.16
C TRP A 37 8.27 13.73 5.64
N GLY A 38 7.30 12.89 6.04
CA GLY A 38 7.17 11.50 5.62
C GLY A 38 6.81 11.34 4.14
N THR A 39 6.04 12.26 3.55
CA THR A 39 5.75 12.22 2.09
C THR A 39 6.99 12.39 1.22
N GLN A 40 8.04 12.99 1.76
CA GLN A 40 9.32 13.18 1.06
C GLN A 40 10.27 11.98 1.19
N ASN A 41 9.80 10.87 1.77
CA ASN A 41 10.56 9.63 1.99
C ASN A 41 11.89 9.86 2.75
N ARG A 42 11.87 10.79 3.72
CA ARG A 42 13.03 11.14 4.56
C ARG A 42 12.96 10.39 5.88
N LEU A 43 14.11 10.07 6.47
CA LEU A 43 14.14 9.46 7.81
C LEU A 43 13.42 10.37 8.83
N CYS A 44 12.46 9.81 9.56
CA CYS A 44 11.69 10.58 10.56
C CYS A 44 12.58 11.12 11.69
N SER A 45 13.65 10.38 12.02
CA SER A 45 14.66 10.80 12.99
C SER A 45 15.56 11.95 12.52
N SER A 46 15.52 12.33 11.24
CA SER A 46 16.33 13.42 10.68
C SER A 46 15.57 14.74 10.52
N PHE A 47 14.40 14.87 11.15
CA PHE A 47 13.61 16.09 11.13
C PHE A 47 14.42 17.29 11.64
N ASN A 48 14.52 18.34 10.82
CA ASN A 48 15.40 19.49 11.09
C ASN A 48 14.74 20.85 10.81
N LYS A 49 13.43 20.90 10.60
CA LYS A 49 12.69 22.14 10.33
C LYS A 49 12.53 22.97 11.62
N SER A 50 12.52 24.29 11.48
CA SER A 50 12.47 25.22 12.62
C SER A 50 11.08 25.25 13.27
N LEU A 51 11.01 25.04 14.60
CA LEU A 51 9.77 25.02 15.40
C LEU A 51 9.60 26.33 16.18
N GLU A 52 9.53 27.45 15.46
CA GLU A 52 9.49 28.80 16.05
C GLU A 52 8.15 29.10 16.74
N LEU A 53 7.07 28.51 16.25
CA LEU A 53 5.71 28.65 16.79
C LEU A 53 5.45 27.77 18.02
N VAL A 54 6.36 26.85 18.35
CA VAL A 54 6.21 25.91 19.47
C VAL A 54 6.93 26.46 20.71
N PRO A 55 6.22 26.63 21.84
CA PRO A 55 6.82 27.01 23.11
C PRO A 55 7.97 26.07 23.50
N GLY A 56 9.07 26.61 24.03
CA GLY A 56 10.29 25.84 24.32
C GLY A 56 10.06 24.59 25.19
N GLU A 57 9.10 24.66 26.12
CA GLU A 57 8.73 23.57 27.03
C GLU A 57 8.01 22.40 26.33
N LEU A 58 7.37 22.65 25.18
CA LEU A 58 6.59 21.66 24.42
C LEU A 58 7.32 21.15 23.18
N ARG A 59 8.55 21.61 22.91
CA ARG A 59 9.34 21.17 21.74
C ARG A 59 9.67 19.68 21.75
N GLY A 60 9.95 19.11 22.93
CA GLY A 60 10.19 17.67 23.04
C GLY A 60 8.97 16.85 22.65
N LEU A 61 7.80 17.23 23.15
CA LEU A 61 6.52 16.60 22.81
C LEU A 61 6.22 16.72 21.30
N CYS A 62 6.41 17.92 20.74
CA CYS A 62 6.24 18.17 19.30
C CYS A 62 7.12 17.27 18.43
N LEU A 63 8.41 17.12 18.78
CA LEU A 63 9.33 16.25 18.04
C LEU A 63 8.90 14.78 18.08
N SER A 64 8.43 14.29 19.22
CA SER A 64 7.86 12.94 19.31
C SER A 64 6.60 12.80 18.44
N THR A 65 5.73 13.82 18.41
CA THR A 65 4.54 13.81 17.55
C THR A 65 4.89 13.80 16.06
N ILE A 66 5.88 14.59 15.64
CA ILE A 66 6.40 14.59 14.26
C ILE A 66 6.91 13.20 13.89
N GLU A 67 7.70 12.56 14.76
CA GLU A 67 8.28 11.24 14.49
C GLU A 67 7.19 10.17 14.32
N ILE A 68 6.16 10.19 15.17
CA ILE A 68 5.01 9.29 15.09
C ILE A 68 4.24 9.50 13.78
N CYS A 69 3.90 10.75 13.44
CA CYS A 69 3.10 11.04 12.26
C CYS A 69 3.87 10.83 10.95
N CYS A 70 5.17 11.09 10.94
CA CYS A 70 6.06 10.72 9.83
C CYS A 70 6.12 9.19 9.62
N SER A 71 6.28 8.42 10.71
CA SER A 71 6.31 6.96 10.64
C SER A 71 4.97 6.38 10.15
N LYS A 72 3.85 6.94 10.61
CA LYS A 72 2.52 6.64 10.10
C LYS A 72 2.43 6.89 8.59
N GLN A 73 2.93 8.03 8.11
CA GLN A 73 2.89 8.37 6.69
C GLN A 73 3.72 7.41 5.82
N HIS A 74 4.90 6.98 6.29
CA HIS A 74 5.70 5.97 5.60
C HIS A 74 4.96 4.63 5.47
N LYS A 75 4.27 4.19 6.53
CA LYS A 75 3.46 2.95 6.50
C LYS A 75 2.32 3.04 5.50
N ILE A 76 1.62 4.18 5.43
CA ILE A 76 0.57 4.44 4.44
C ILE A 76 1.14 4.30 3.03
N TYR A 77 2.26 4.99 2.74
CA TYR A 77 2.91 4.93 1.43
C TYR A 77 3.32 3.50 1.03
N GLN A 78 3.94 2.76 1.94
CA GLN A 78 4.34 1.36 1.72
C GLN A 78 3.13 0.47 1.46
N CYS A 79 2.05 0.65 2.23
CA CYS A 79 0.82 -0.11 2.06
C CYS A 79 0.16 0.18 0.70
N THR A 80 0.04 1.46 0.30
CA THR A 80 -0.50 1.86 -1.00
C THR A 80 0.32 1.28 -2.16
N ALA A 81 1.65 1.33 -2.07
CA ALA A 81 2.52 0.72 -3.07
C ALA A 81 2.30 -0.81 -3.19
N GLY A 82 2.11 -1.49 -2.05
CA GLY A 82 1.79 -2.92 -2.03
C GLY A 82 0.46 -3.24 -2.70
N GLN A 83 -0.59 -2.45 -2.44
CA GLN A 83 -1.88 -2.63 -3.10
C GLN A 83 -1.82 -2.40 -4.62
N ILE A 84 -1.05 -1.42 -5.08
CA ILE A 84 -0.85 -1.17 -6.50
C ILE A 84 -0.15 -2.37 -7.16
N ALA A 85 0.90 -2.89 -6.51
CA ALA A 85 1.60 -4.09 -6.99
C ALA A 85 0.66 -5.30 -7.10
N ALA A 86 -0.21 -5.50 -6.11
CA ALA A 86 -1.23 -6.55 -6.12
C ALA A 86 -2.20 -6.41 -7.31
N ARG A 87 -2.75 -5.21 -7.53
CA ARG A 87 -3.67 -4.91 -8.65
C ARG A 87 -3.02 -5.08 -10.02
N GLN A 88 -1.71 -4.87 -10.12
CA GLN A 88 -0.93 -5.05 -11.35
C GLN A 88 -0.40 -6.47 -11.56
N GLY A 89 -0.72 -7.42 -10.65
CA GLY A 89 -0.23 -8.80 -10.73
C GLY A 89 1.27 -8.96 -10.46
N LEU A 90 1.91 -7.96 -9.87
CA LEU A 90 3.32 -7.98 -9.52
C LEU A 90 3.58 -8.81 -8.24
N SER A 91 4.83 -9.20 -8.01
CA SER A 91 5.22 -9.92 -6.79
C SER A 91 5.16 -9.02 -5.55
N CYS A 92 4.69 -9.56 -4.42
CA CYS A 92 4.69 -8.86 -3.13
C CYS A 92 6.05 -8.89 -2.43
N SER A 93 7.07 -9.47 -3.06
CA SER A 93 8.44 -9.48 -2.54
C SER A 93 9.27 -8.35 -3.16
N LEU A 94 9.82 -7.47 -2.33
CA LEU A 94 10.78 -6.45 -2.76
C LEU A 94 12.13 -7.13 -3.10
N LYS A 95 12.65 -6.94 -4.32
CA LYS A 95 13.99 -7.41 -4.69
C LYS A 95 15.05 -6.45 -4.15
N GLY A 96 15.63 -6.78 -2.99
CA GLY A 96 16.77 -6.07 -2.41
C GLY A 96 17.05 -6.51 -0.98
N ASP A 97 18.32 -6.54 -0.58
CA ASP A 97 18.84 -7.05 0.72
C ASP A 97 18.56 -6.09 1.91
N HIS A 98 17.43 -5.39 1.84
CA HIS A 98 16.87 -4.62 2.93
C HIS A 98 15.48 -5.19 3.15
N SER A 99 15.29 -5.82 4.30
CA SER A 99 14.00 -6.20 4.89
C SER A 99 12.88 -5.32 4.34
N GLY A 100 12.19 -5.83 3.32
CA GLY A 100 11.05 -5.17 2.73
C GLY A 100 10.07 -4.91 3.86
N SER A 101 9.67 -3.65 4.03
CA SER A 101 8.79 -3.25 5.13
C SER A 101 7.60 -4.20 5.21
N GLU A 102 7.42 -4.85 6.36
CA GLU A 102 6.31 -5.74 6.69
C GLU A 102 4.98 -5.20 6.11
N PHE A 103 4.74 -3.89 6.26
CA PHE A 103 3.59 -3.17 5.70
C PHE A 103 3.37 -3.23 4.17
N TYR A 104 4.43 -3.20 3.36
CA TYR A 104 4.30 -3.33 1.90
C TYR A 104 3.83 -4.74 1.54
N THR A 105 4.52 -5.74 2.09
CA THR A 105 4.26 -7.15 1.82
C THR A 105 2.86 -7.52 2.27
N ASP A 106 2.50 -7.15 3.51
CA ASP A 106 1.21 -7.52 4.10
C ASP A 106 0.03 -6.85 3.38
N CYS A 107 0.14 -5.57 3.02
CA CYS A 107 -0.91 -4.89 2.26
C CYS A 107 -1.02 -5.41 0.82
N CYS A 108 0.09 -5.82 0.22
CA CYS A 108 0.09 -6.46 -1.10
C CYS A 108 -0.62 -7.83 -1.04
N GLU A 109 -0.28 -8.68 -0.08
CA GLU A 109 -0.91 -10.00 0.07
C GLU A 109 -2.39 -9.88 0.46
N ALA A 110 -2.75 -8.99 1.39
CA ALA A 110 -4.14 -8.73 1.75
C ALA A 110 -4.98 -8.29 0.54
N CYS A 111 -4.45 -7.38 -0.29
CA CYS A 111 -5.13 -6.94 -1.51
C CYS A 111 -5.25 -8.07 -2.54
N LYS A 112 -4.22 -8.91 -2.72
CA LYS A 112 -4.29 -10.09 -3.61
C LYS A 112 -5.39 -11.05 -3.19
N ILE A 113 -5.50 -11.34 -1.89
CA ILE A 113 -6.56 -12.18 -1.35
C ILE A 113 -7.93 -11.55 -1.64
N GLY A 114 -8.07 -10.23 -1.45
CA GLY A 114 -9.28 -9.47 -1.79
C GLY A 114 -9.69 -9.60 -3.26
N LEU A 115 -8.74 -9.45 -4.19
CA LEU A 115 -8.98 -9.60 -5.63
C LEU A 115 -9.45 -11.03 -5.98
N VAL A 116 -8.79 -12.06 -5.43
CA VAL A 116 -9.18 -13.46 -5.67
C VAL A 116 -10.59 -13.73 -5.15
N VAL A 117 -10.90 -13.29 -3.93
CA VAL A 117 -12.23 -13.48 -3.34
C VAL A 117 -13.30 -12.69 -4.10
N GLY A 118 -13.01 -11.46 -4.54
CA GLY A 118 -13.91 -10.65 -5.36
C GLY A 118 -14.26 -11.32 -6.70
N SER A 119 -13.29 -11.98 -7.33
CA SER A 119 -13.49 -12.70 -8.61
C SER A 119 -14.27 -14.01 -8.47
N SER A 120 -14.20 -14.65 -7.30
CA SER A 120 -14.70 -16.02 -7.08
C SER A 120 -15.98 -16.09 -6.24
N SER A 121 -16.35 -15.02 -5.53
CA SER A 121 -17.42 -15.05 -4.52
C SER A 121 -18.43 -13.92 -4.66
N SER A 122 -19.68 -14.20 -4.28
CA SER A 122 -20.77 -13.22 -4.30
C SER A 122 -20.72 -12.21 -3.14
N LYS A 123 -19.82 -12.38 -2.15
CA LYS A 123 -19.69 -11.47 -0.98
C LYS A 123 -18.22 -11.24 -0.59
N CYS A 124 -17.88 -9.99 -0.29
CA CYS A 124 -16.53 -9.61 0.13
C CYS A 124 -16.27 -9.81 1.63
N SER A 125 -17.26 -10.22 2.43
CA SER A 125 -17.05 -10.50 3.86
C SER A 125 -16.49 -11.92 4.06
N VAL A 126 -15.51 -12.06 4.94
CA VAL A 126 -14.88 -13.34 5.32
C VAL A 126 -15.33 -13.80 6.71
N ASP A 127 -16.59 -13.58 7.09
CA ASP A 127 -17.06 -13.99 8.42
C ASP A 127 -16.86 -15.50 8.67
N PRO A 128 -16.24 -15.92 9.80
CA PRO A 128 -15.91 -15.12 11.00
C PRO A 128 -14.44 -14.64 11.11
N PHE A 129 -13.67 -14.69 10.02
CA PHE A 129 -12.24 -14.36 9.98
C PHE A 129 -12.01 -12.88 9.61
N ALA A 130 -11.07 -12.23 10.30
CA ALA A 130 -10.61 -10.87 10.01
C ALA A 130 -9.09 -10.80 10.19
N PHE A 131 -8.42 -10.02 9.33
CA PHE A 131 -6.99 -9.75 9.40
C PHE A 131 -6.65 -8.69 10.45
N GLY A 132 -7.60 -7.80 10.77
CA GLY A 132 -7.43 -6.65 11.65
C GLY A 132 -7.14 -5.36 10.89
N SER A 133 -7.29 -4.20 11.55
CA SER A 133 -6.95 -2.89 10.96
C SER A 133 -5.42 -2.71 10.88
N PRO A 134 -4.85 -2.26 9.74
CA PRO A 134 -5.54 -1.70 8.57
C PRO A 134 -5.84 -2.69 7.43
N TRP A 135 -5.44 -3.95 7.53
CA TRP A 135 -5.49 -4.94 6.45
C TRP A 135 -6.91 -5.30 6.01
N ASP A 136 -7.87 -5.28 6.93
CA ASP A 136 -9.29 -5.48 6.60
C ASP A 136 -9.79 -4.44 5.59
N GLU A 137 -9.43 -3.16 5.77
CA GLU A 137 -9.81 -2.08 4.84
C GLU A 137 -9.19 -2.28 3.45
N VAL A 138 -7.94 -2.76 3.42
CA VAL A 138 -7.22 -3.08 2.17
C VAL A 138 -7.88 -4.23 1.42
N TYR A 139 -8.16 -5.32 2.13
CA TYR A 139 -8.81 -6.51 1.59
C TYR A 139 -10.21 -6.18 1.05
N ASP A 140 -11.01 -5.45 1.83
CA ASP A 140 -12.36 -5.04 1.47
C ASP A 140 -12.38 -4.14 0.24
N GLY A 141 -11.46 -3.18 0.17
CA GLY A 141 -11.30 -2.28 -0.97
C GLY A 141 -11.02 -3.06 -2.24
N CYS A 142 -9.97 -3.89 -2.24
CA CYS A 142 -9.59 -4.67 -3.40
C CYS A 142 -10.66 -5.71 -3.82
N CYS A 143 -11.42 -6.27 -2.89
CA CYS A 143 -12.54 -7.16 -3.23
C CYS A 143 -13.71 -6.43 -3.89
N LYS A 144 -14.06 -5.23 -3.42
CA LYS A 144 -15.16 -4.43 -3.96
C LYS A 144 -14.83 -3.86 -5.35
N ASP A 145 -13.57 -3.53 -5.61
CA ASP A 145 -13.08 -3.06 -6.91
C ASP A 145 -13.48 -4.03 -8.05
N ILE A 146 -13.37 -5.34 -7.85
CA ILE A 146 -13.75 -6.34 -8.87
C ILE A 146 -15.27 -6.42 -9.08
N LYS A 147 -16.09 -6.15 -8.06
CA LYS A 147 -17.56 -6.24 -8.19
C LYS A 147 -18.20 -5.07 -8.91
N GLN A 148 -17.54 -3.92 -8.93
CA GLN A 148 -18.01 -2.76 -9.70
C GLN A 148 -17.82 -2.97 -11.21
N ASP A 149 -16.86 -3.81 -11.61
CA ASP A 149 -16.67 -4.29 -13.00
C ASP A 149 -17.56 -5.51 -13.32
N THR A 150 -18.90 -5.36 -13.17
CA THR A 150 -19.84 -6.41 -13.60
C THR A 150 -19.93 -6.48 -15.13
N PHE A 151 -18.93 -7.12 -15.72
CA PHE A 151 -18.88 -7.64 -17.08
C PHE A 151 -19.71 -8.95 -17.11
N ILE A 152 -20.99 -8.87 -17.45
CA ILE A 152 -21.79 -10.08 -17.70
C ILE A 152 -21.44 -10.58 -19.11
N LEU A 153 -20.72 -11.71 -19.19
CA LEU A 153 -20.57 -12.48 -20.42
C LEU A 153 -21.83 -13.33 -20.61
N ASN A 154 -22.45 -13.27 -21.79
CA ASN A 154 -23.53 -14.17 -22.16
C ASN A 154 -22.95 -15.46 -22.77
N GLU A 155 -23.75 -16.53 -22.84
CA GLU A 155 -23.34 -17.85 -23.38
C GLU A 155 -22.80 -17.81 -24.83
N ASP A 156 -23.09 -16.74 -25.59
CA ASP A 156 -22.54 -16.50 -26.93
C ASP A 156 -21.09 -15.98 -26.93
N ASP A 157 -20.62 -15.39 -25.82
CA ASP A 157 -19.30 -14.77 -25.69
C ASP A 157 -18.21 -15.76 -25.28
N GLU A 158 -18.55 -16.86 -24.61
CA GLU A 158 -17.60 -17.92 -24.24
C GLU A 158 -17.01 -18.61 -25.49
N ASN A 159 -17.74 -18.61 -26.60
CA ASN A 159 -17.36 -19.31 -27.82
C ASN A 159 -16.58 -18.42 -28.82
N ASN A 160 -16.45 -17.11 -28.59
CA ASN A 160 -15.77 -16.19 -29.49
C ASN A 160 -14.82 -15.20 -28.78
N LEU A 161 -13.98 -15.73 -27.88
CA LEU A 161 -13.02 -14.94 -27.11
C LEU A 161 -12.04 -14.15 -28.00
N CYS A 162 -11.50 -14.76 -29.06
CA CYS A 162 -10.58 -14.10 -29.99
C CYS A 162 -11.18 -12.93 -30.79
N GLY A 163 -12.52 -12.86 -30.92
CA GLY A 163 -13.20 -11.75 -31.59
C GLY A 163 -13.68 -10.65 -30.65
N ARG A 164 -13.59 -10.88 -29.33
CA ARG A 164 -14.03 -9.92 -28.30
C ARG A 164 -12.87 -9.24 -27.58
N PHE A 165 -11.70 -9.87 -27.53
CA PHE A 165 -10.50 -9.31 -26.93
C PHE A 165 -9.35 -9.32 -27.94
N ASP A 166 -9.06 -8.16 -28.52
CA ASP A 166 -8.15 -8.01 -29.66
C ASP A 166 -6.66 -8.31 -29.34
N ASN A 167 -6.33 -8.59 -28.08
CA ASN A 167 -4.95 -8.78 -27.60
C ASN A 167 -4.74 -10.05 -26.74
N LEU A 168 -5.54 -11.09 -26.95
CA LEU A 168 -5.37 -12.39 -26.26
C LEU A 168 -4.07 -13.11 -26.63
N CYS A 169 -3.61 -12.92 -27.88
CA CYS A 169 -2.41 -13.52 -28.44
C CYS A 169 -1.60 -12.45 -29.17
N SER A 170 -0.27 -12.51 -29.05
CA SER A 170 0.63 -11.56 -29.71
C SER A 170 0.59 -11.56 -31.24
N GLN A 171 0.10 -12.63 -31.87
CA GLN A 171 0.00 -12.76 -33.32
C GLN A 171 -1.32 -13.38 -33.77
N ILE A 172 -1.50 -14.69 -33.63
CA ILE A 172 -2.70 -15.39 -34.13
C ILE A 172 -3.48 -15.96 -32.93
N CYS A 173 -4.77 -15.65 -32.83
CA CYS A 173 -5.70 -16.20 -31.84
C CYS A 173 -6.75 -17.09 -32.54
N GLU A 174 -6.93 -18.32 -32.06
CA GLU A 174 -7.99 -19.22 -32.53
C GLU A 174 -8.88 -19.70 -31.38
N ASN A 175 -10.19 -19.59 -31.54
CA ASN A 175 -11.16 -20.15 -30.60
C ASN A 175 -11.20 -21.69 -30.70
N THR A 176 -11.44 -22.36 -29.57
CA THR A 176 -11.53 -23.81 -29.43
C THR A 176 -12.97 -24.24 -29.16
N VAL A 177 -13.30 -25.48 -29.50
CA VAL A 177 -14.66 -26.05 -29.38
C VAL A 177 -15.17 -26.20 -27.94
N ALA A 178 -14.33 -25.94 -26.93
CA ALA A 178 -14.65 -26.04 -25.51
C ALA A 178 -14.87 -24.67 -24.85
N GLY A 179 -15.06 -23.59 -25.63
CA GLY A 179 -15.23 -22.23 -25.09
C GLY A 179 -13.91 -21.60 -24.60
N SER A 180 -12.78 -21.97 -25.21
CA SER A 180 -11.45 -21.46 -24.86
C SER A 180 -10.70 -20.98 -26.11
N TYR A 181 -9.46 -20.50 -26.00
CA TYR A 181 -8.66 -20.04 -27.14
C TYR A 181 -7.23 -20.61 -27.09
N VAL A 182 -6.56 -20.64 -28.23
CA VAL A 182 -5.15 -21.01 -28.36
C VAL A 182 -4.41 -19.98 -29.22
N CYS A 183 -3.19 -19.65 -28.82
CA CYS A 183 -2.33 -18.74 -29.57
C CYS A 183 -1.40 -19.49 -30.51
N LYS A 184 -1.20 -18.96 -31.71
CA LYS A 184 -0.26 -19.46 -32.72
C LYS A 184 0.62 -18.33 -33.25
N CYS A 185 1.74 -18.70 -33.84
CA CYS A 185 2.72 -17.77 -34.38
C CYS A 185 2.83 -17.90 -35.90
N TYR A 186 3.23 -16.81 -36.56
CA TYR A 186 3.61 -16.82 -37.96
C TYR A 186 4.91 -17.64 -38.18
N PRO A 187 5.17 -18.11 -39.41
CA PRO A 187 6.44 -18.76 -39.73
C PRO A 187 7.64 -17.89 -39.32
N SER A 188 8.68 -18.52 -38.74
CA SER A 188 9.87 -17.89 -38.15
C SER A 188 9.70 -17.30 -36.74
N TYR A 189 8.58 -17.57 -36.07
CA TYR A 189 8.34 -17.24 -34.67
C TYR A 189 7.97 -18.49 -33.86
N THR A 190 8.39 -18.56 -32.59
CA THR A 190 8.06 -19.64 -31.65
C THR A 190 7.21 -19.11 -30.50
N LEU A 191 6.22 -19.92 -30.08
CA LEU A 191 5.34 -19.58 -28.95
C LEU A 191 6.14 -19.75 -27.65
N MET A 192 6.16 -18.72 -26.83
CA MET A 192 6.87 -18.68 -25.55
C MET A 192 6.10 -19.46 -24.47
N ASP A 193 6.74 -19.69 -23.32
CA ASP A 193 6.19 -20.50 -22.21
C ASP A 193 4.90 -19.92 -21.60
N ASP A 194 4.64 -18.62 -21.81
CA ASP A 194 3.39 -17.95 -21.43
C ASP A 194 2.18 -18.37 -22.30
N ARG A 195 2.43 -19.13 -23.36
CA ARG A 195 1.47 -19.63 -24.35
C ARG A 195 0.67 -18.52 -25.05
N LYS A 196 1.18 -17.29 -25.07
CA LYS A 196 0.51 -16.12 -25.67
C LYS A 196 1.44 -15.29 -26.56
N THR A 197 2.73 -15.27 -26.25
CA THR A 197 3.71 -14.42 -26.91
C THR A 197 4.52 -15.19 -27.94
N CYS A 198 4.71 -14.62 -29.12
CA CYS A 198 5.48 -15.18 -30.23
C CYS A 198 6.81 -14.44 -30.33
N ALA A 199 7.91 -15.13 -30.07
CA ALA A 199 9.25 -14.60 -30.21
C ALA A 199 9.86 -15.06 -31.54
N GLN A 200 10.58 -14.17 -32.22
CA GLN A 200 11.26 -14.52 -33.45
C GLN A 200 12.31 -15.59 -33.16
N ILE A 201 12.37 -16.63 -33.99
CA ILE A 201 13.41 -17.65 -33.91
C ILE A 201 14.71 -16.95 -34.32
N THR A 202 15.49 -16.47 -33.35
CA THR A 202 16.85 -15.99 -33.59
C THR A 202 17.70 -17.22 -33.82
N SER A 203 17.96 -17.54 -35.08
CA SER A 203 18.97 -18.53 -35.46
C SER A 203 20.34 -18.03 -35.02
N GLU A 204 20.76 -18.39 -33.81
CA GLU A 204 22.18 -18.60 -33.51
C GLU A 204 22.61 -19.88 -34.23
N ASP A 205 22.73 -19.81 -35.55
CA ASP A 205 23.52 -20.73 -36.39
C ASP A 205 23.34 -20.32 -37.86
N GLU A 206 23.99 -19.23 -38.30
CA GLU A 206 24.27 -19.03 -39.73
C GLU A 206 25.69 -18.46 -39.92
N ASN A 207 26.64 -19.38 -40.11
CA ASN A 207 27.73 -19.18 -41.06
C ASN A 207 27.15 -19.38 -42.48
N GLU A 208 27.45 -18.42 -43.37
CA GLU A 208 27.13 -18.37 -44.82
C GLU A 208 25.62 -18.21 -45.10
N ILE A 209 25.09 -17.23 -45.86
CA ILE A 209 25.41 -16.69 -47.21
C ILE A 209 24.64 -15.33 -47.38
N PRO A 210 24.80 -14.54 -48.47
CA PRO A 210 25.85 -13.56 -48.80
C PRO A 210 25.40 -12.09 -48.61
N LEU A 211 26.38 -11.17 -48.58
CA LEU A 211 26.18 -9.74 -48.82
C LEU A 211 25.40 -9.51 -50.12
N ASP A 212 24.20 -8.93 -50.03
CA ASP A 212 23.69 -8.08 -51.11
C ASP A 212 23.89 -6.61 -50.73
N ASN A 213 24.68 -5.96 -51.57
CA ASN A 213 25.25 -4.65 -51.38
C ASN A 213 24.48 -3.71 -52.32
N THR A 214 23.33 -3.24 -51.86
CA THR A 214 22.60 -2.11 -52.45
C THR A 214 22.34 -1.05 -51.37
N LEU A 215 23.43 -0.56 -50.79
CA LEU A 215 23.40 0.57 -49.85
C LEU A 215 23.22 1.88 -50.64
N SER A 216 21.99 2.19 -51.02
CA SER A 216 21.63 3.54 -51.49
C SER A 216 20.38 4.12 -50.84
N ASP A 217 19.60 3.33 -50.11
CA ASP A 217 18.43 3.81 -49.38
C ASP A 217 18.57 3.61 -47.87
N CYS A 218 18.00 4.56 -47.15
CA CYS A 218 17.87 4.51 -45.71
C CYS A 218 16.96 3.33 -45.30
N ARG A 219 17.10 2.86 -44.05
CA ARG A 219 16.17 1.86 -43.51
C ARG A 219 14.75 2.43 -43.53
N ILE A 220 13.75 1.56 -43.66
CA ILE A 220 12.33 1.95 -43.61
C ILE A 220 12.09 2.73 -42.29
N GLY A 221 11.45 3.90 -42.38
CA GLY A 221 11.27 4.86 -41.26
C GLY A 221 12.31 5.99 -41.20
N TYR A 222 13.28 6.02 -42.13
CA TYR A 222 14.31 7.05 -42.19
C TYR A 222 14.43 7.65 -43.59
N GLU A 223 14.61 8.97 -43.68
CA GLU A 223 14.86 9.70 -44.92
C GLU A 223 16.29 10.20 -44.95
N LYS A 224 16.88 10.26 -46.14
CA LYS A 224 18.25 10.73 -46.32
C LYS A 224 18.29 12.27 -46.33
N ASP A 225 18.94 12.87 -45.35
CA ASP A 225 19.22 14.30 -45.33
C ASP A 225 20.07 14.65 -46.57
N GLN A 226 19.54 15.52 -47.44
CA GLN A 226 20.15 15.84 -48.73
C GLN A 226 21.47 16.63 -48.62
N ARG A 227 21.77 17.18 -47.44
CA ARG A 227 22.95 18.01 -47.19
C ARG A 227 24.06 17.22 -46.48
N THR A 228 23.70 16.33 -45.56
CA THR A 228 24.67 15.53 -44.79
C THR A 228 24.84 14.11 -45.35
N GLY A 229 23.84 13.62 -46.09
CA GLY A 229 23.79 12.25 -46.59
C GLY A 229 23.49 11.20 -45.51
N GLU A 230 23.18 11.65 -44.29
CA GLU A 230 22.84 10.81 -43.15
C GLU A 230 21.33 10.47 -43.16
N CYS A 231 20.98 9.28 -42.68
CA CYS A 231 19.59 8.89 -42.53
C CYS A 231 19.03 9.46 -41.24
N VAL A 232 18.04 10.34 -41.36
CA VAL A 232 17.32 10.93 -40.25
C VAL A 232 15.96 10.28 -40.11
N ASP A 233 15.52 10.13 -38.87
CA ASP A 233 14.20 9.62 -38.54
C ASP A 233 13.10 10.45 -39.23
N VAL A 234 12.13 9.78 -39.83
CA VAL A 234 10.97 10.46 -40.42
C VAL A 234 9.90 10.55 -39.35
N ASP A 235 9.52 11.77 -38.96
CA ASP A 235 8.40 11.95 -38.04
C ASP A 235 7.07 11.77 -38.80
N GLU A 236 6.52 10.55 -38.77
CA GLU A 236 5.28 10.24 -39.48
C GLU A 236 4.05 10.97 -38.88
N CYS A 237 4.17 11.44 -37.63
CA CYS A 237 3.13 12.24 -36.97
C CYS A 237 3.09 13.68 -37.49
N GLU A 238 4.26 14.29 -37.74
CA GLU A 238 4.35 15.65 -38.31
C GLU A 238 4.07 15.67 -39.83
N THR A 239 4.49 14.63 -40.56
CA THR A 239 4.25 14.51 -42.01
C THR A 239 2.81 14.13 -42.34
N GLY A 240 2.06 13.62 -41.36
CA GLY A 240 0.67 13.19 -41.52
C GLY A 240 0.51 11.83 -42.22
N GLU A 241 1.60 11.08 -42.34
CA GLU A 241 1.63 9.73 -42.92
C GLU A 241 1.27 8.65 -41.89
N ALA A 242 1.17 9.02 -40.60
CA ALA A 242 0.73 8.16 -39.53
C ALA A 242 -0.74 7.71 -39.68
N ALA A 243 -0.96 6.40 -39.74
CA ALA A 243 -2.27 5.76 -39.86
C ALA A 243 -2.96 5.55 -38.50
N CYS A 244 -3.03 6.60 -37.66
CA CYS A 244 -3.74 6.56 -36.39
C CYS A 244 -5.22 6.97 -36.54
N ASP A 245 -6.11 6.43 -35.71
CA ASP A 245 -7.48 6.91 -35.65
C ASP A 245 -7.52 8.33 -35.05
N ALA A 246 -7.74 9.34 -35.88
CA ALA A 246 -7.72 10.74 -35.47
C ALA A 246 -8.77 11.13 -34.40
N GLN A 247 -9.78 10.29 -34.15
CA GLN A 247 -10.80 10.53 -33.12
C GLN A 247 -10.49 9.82 -31.79
N LEU A 248 -9.79 8.69 -31.83
CA LEU A 248 -9.59 7.80 -30.69
C LEU A 248 -8.14 7.68 -30.22
N GLN A 249 -7.17 8.06 -31.06
CA GLN A 249 -5.74 7.83 -30.84
C GLN A 249 -4.91 9.11 -31.05
N VAL A 250 -3.81 9.21 -30.31
CA VAL A 250 -2.78 10.24 -30.43
C VAL A 250 -1.51 9.59 -30.99
N CYS A 251 -0.94 10.19 -32.04
CA CYS A 251 0.31 9.75 -32.64
C CYS A 251 1.51 10.22 -31.81
N MET A 252 2.45 9.31 -31.54
CA MET A 252 3.72 9.59 -30.89
C MET A 252 4.86 9.06 -31.77
N ASN A 253 5.75 9.93 -32.22
CA ASN A 253 6.92 9.55 -33.00
C ASN A 253 7.94 8.78 -32.14
N VAL A 254 8.52 7.70 -32.69
CA VAL A 254 9.56 6.89 -32.05
C VAL A 254 10.69 6.63 -33.05
N GLU A 255 11.90 6.37 -32.59
CA GLU A 255 13.04 6.21 -33.51
C GLU A 255 12.81 5.07 -34.54
N GLY A 256 12.61 5.45 -35.80
CA GLY A 256 12.34 4.63 -36.97
C GLY A 256 10.88 4.28 -37.25
N SER A 257 9.90 4.85 -36.53
CA SER A 257 8.46 4.59 -36.71
C SER A 257 7.58 5.51 -35.85
N TYR A 258 6.27 5.28 -35.79
CA TYR A 258 5.36 5.96 -34.87
C TYR A 258 4.51 4.96 -34.08
N LYS A 259 3.97 5.41 -32.95
CA LYS A 259 2.99 4.67 -32.13
C LYS A 259 1.69 5.44 -32.08
N CYS A 260 0.58 4.73 -32.27
CA CYS A 260 -0.76 5.26 -32.00
C CYS A 260 -1.15 4.85 -30.57
N LEU A 261 -1.27 5.83 -29.69
CA LEU A 261 -1.70 5.61 -28.30
C LEU A 261 -3.17 5.97 -28.19
N ASP A 262 -3.98 5.10 -27.61
CA ASP A 262 -5.38 5.43 -27.36
C ASP A 262 -5.46 6.62 -26.40
N ILE A 263 -6.43 7.52 -26.60
CA ILE A 263 -6.65 8.66 -25.70
C ILE A 263 -6.89 8.20 -24.24
N GLN A 264 -7.31 6.95 -24.03
CA GLN A 264 -7.43 6.30 -22.73
C GLN A 264 -6.08 6.08 -22.00
N GLU A 265 -4.95 6.06 -22.70
CA GLU A 265 -3.61 5.95 -22.08
C GLU A 265 -3.10 7.28 -21.51
N VAL A 266 -3.74 8.42 -21.86
CA VAL A 266 -3.50 9.71 -21.19
C VAL A 266 -4.28 9.73 -19.88
N LYS A 267 -3.77 9.02 -18.87
CA LYS A 267 -4.33 9.07 -17.51
C LYS A 267 -3.90 10.36 -16.82
N CYS A 268 -4.81 11.32 -16.78
CA CYS A 268 -4.74 12.37 -15.76
C CYS A 268 -4.97 11.75 -14.37
N GLU A 269 -4.40 12.37 -13.33
CA GLU A 269 -4.72 12.03 -11.95
C GLU A 269 -6.24 12.15 -11.72
N ALA A 270 -6.78 11.40 -10.76
CA ALA A 270 -8.21 11.48 -10.43
C ALA A 270 -8.59 12.93 -10.06
N GLY A 271 -9.74 13.41 -10.56
CA GLY A 271 -10.17 14.81 -10.43
C GLY A 271 -9.60 15.77 -11.47
N PHE A 272 -8.86 15.28 -12.48
CA PHE A 272 -8.35 16.10 -13.58
C PHE A 272 -8.81 15.59 -14.95
N ARG A 273 -9.13 16.52 -15.85
CA ARG A 273 -9.48 16.25 -17.26
C ARG A 273 -8.38 16.75 -18.18
N TYR A 274 -8.11 16.00 -19.25
CA TYR A 274 -7.10 16.39 -20.24
C TYR A 274 -7.65 17.44 -21.21
N ASP A 275 -7.03 18.62 -21.26
CA ASP A 275 -7.33 19.65 -22.24
C ASP A 275 -6.48 19.45 -23.52
N ARG A 276 -7.17 19.24 -24.64
CA ARG A 276 -6.55 18.96 -25.95
C ARG A 276 -5.87 20.16 -26.60
N LYS A 277 -6.19 21.39 -26.19
CA LYS A 277 -5.60 22.64 -26.72
C LYS A 277 -4.33 23.02 -25.98
N THR A 278 -4.29 22.76 -24.67
CA THR A 278 -3.12 23.08 -23.82
C THR A 278 -2.21 21.87 -23.60
N SER A 279 -2.65 20.68 -24.03
CA SER A 279 -1.98 19.39 -23.85
C SER A 279 -1.63 19.10 -22.39
N LYS A 280 -2.49 19.53 -21.46
CA LYS A 280 -2.28 19.44 -20.01
C LYS A 280 -3.52 18.89 -19.31
N CYS A 281 -3.29 18.22 -18.17
CA CYS A 281 -4.34 17.83 -17.25
C CYS A 281 -4.74 19.04 -16.39
N GLU A 282 -6.00 19.45 -16.52
CA GLU A 282 -6.59 20.55 -15.78
C GLU A 282 -7.61 20.02 -14.80
N ASP A 283 -7.75 20.72 -13.69
CA ASP A 283 -8.67 20.39 -12.60
C ASP A 283 -10.11 20.31 -13.13
N ILE A 284 -10.85 19.27 -12.73
CA ILE A 284 -12.29 19.19 -12.97
C ILE A 284 -12.95 20.03 -11.87
N ASP A 285 -13.67 21.09 -12.23
CA ASP A 285 -14.46 21.81 -11.25
C ASP A 285 -15.81 21.12 -11.07
N GLU A 286 -15.91 20.23 -10.08
CA GLU A 286 -17.15 19.51 -9.82
C GLU A 286 -18.27 20.42 -9.30
N CYS A 287 -17.94 21.63 -8.81
CA CYS A 287 -18.91 22.60 -8.31
C CYS A 287 -19.63 23.38 -9.42
N GLU A 288 -19.23 23.23 -10.69
CA GLU A 288 -20.02 23.73 -11.83
C GLU A 288 -21.34 22.95 -12.01
N ASP A 289 -21.41 21.71 -11.48
CA ASP A 289 -22.64 20.93 -11.43
C ASP A 289 -23.40 21.17 -10.12
N SER A 290 -24.65 21.60 -10.24
CA SER A 290 -25.55 21.85 -9.10
C SER A 290 -25.88 20.61 -8.26
N SER A 291 -25.49 19.42 -8.70
CA SER A 291 -25.73 18.14 -8.02
C SER A 291 -24.52 17.58 -7.24
N ALA A 292 -23.41 18.31 -7.19
CA ALA A 292 -22.19 17.82 -6.55
C ALA A 292 -22.30 17.62 -5.01
N CYS A 293 -23.13 18.41 -4.33
CA CYS A 293 -23.34 18.30 -2.88
C CYS A 293 -24.83 18.21 -2.52
N ASP A 294 -25.15 17.48 -1.44
CA ASP A 294 -26.50 17.35 -0.89
C ASP A 294 -27.06 18.69 -0.37
N GLU A 295 -28.39 18.79 -0.27
CA GLU A 295 -29.07 19.98 0.26
C GLU A 295 -28.56 20.37 1.66
N GLY A 296 -28.05 21.60 1.78
CA GLY A 296 -27.49 22.12 3.04
C GLY A 296 -25.96 22.17 3.07
N PHE A 297 -25.28 21.72 2.02
CA PHE A 297 -23.83 21.83 1.84
C PHE A 297 -23.49 22.74 0.65
N GLN A 298 -22.41 23.50 0.78
CA GLN A 298 -21.84 24.35 -0.26
C GLN A 298 -20.60 23.65 -0.81
N CYS A 299 -20.57 23.47 -2.12
CA CYS A 299 -19.44 22.92 -2.83
C CYS A 299 -18.29 23.93 -2.86
N VAL A 300 -17.07 23.46 -2.58
CA VAL A 300 -15.81 24.18 -2.74
C VAL A 300 -14.91 23.32 -3.62
N ASN A 301 -14.57 23.81 -4.81
CA ASN A 301 -13.66 23.11 -5.70
C ASN A 301 -12.22 23.17 -5.14
N ILE A 302 -11.56 22.02 -5.06
CA ILE A 302 -10.18 21.88 -4.61
C ILE A 302 -9.36 21.18 -5.70
N LYS A 303 -8.05 21.37 -5.73
CA LYS A 303 -7.27 20.79 -6.83
C LYS A 303 -7.28 19.25 -6.78
N GLY A 304 -7.91 18.60 -7.74
CA GLY A 304 -8.08 17.15 -7.87
C GLY A 304 -9.29 16.55 -7.17
N SER A 305 -10.20 17.37 -6.62
CA SER A 305 -11.42 16.92 -5.92
C SER A 305 -12.33 18.12 -5.61
N TYR A 306 -13.47 17.92 -4.97
CA TYR A 306 -14.23 18.99 -4.34
C TYR A 306 -14.49 18.64 -2.87
N ASP A 307 -14.86 19.65 -2.08
CA ASP A 307 -15.31 19.46 -0.70
C ASP A 307 -16.72 20.06 -0.52
N CYS A 308 -17.55 19.39 0.27
CA CYS A 308 -18.90 19.82 0.58
C CYS A 308 -18.93 20.34 2.02
N ILE A 309 -18.79 21.65 2.17
CA ILE A 309 -18.83 22.28 3.50
C ILE A 309 -20.27 22.58 3.90
N ALA A 310 -20.67 22.25 5.13
CA ALA A 310 -22.02 22.53 5.60
C ALA A 310 -22.32 24.04 5.50
N VAL A 311 -23.35 24.42 4.74
CA VAL A 311 -23.89 25.77 4.79
C VAL A 311 -24.68 25.86 6.06
N VAL A 312 -24.00 26.27 7.14
CA VAL A 312 -24.69 26.66 8.35
C VAL A 312 -25.46 27.94 8.05
N LYS A 313 -26.66 27.79 7.47
CA LYS A 313 -27.61 28.88 7.28
C LYS A 313 -28.10 29.30 8.66
N ASN A 314 -27.33 30.20 9.28
CA ASN A 314 -27.71 31.30 10.16
C ASN A 314 -26.55 31.65 11.08
N TYR A 315 -25.57 32.39 10.56
CA TYR A 315 -24.99 33.46 11.36
C TYR A 315 -25.76 34.74 11.05
N PRO A 316 -26.66 35.21 11.92
CA PRO A 316 -26.88 36.63 12.03
C PRO A 316 -25.55 37.28 12.42
N LEU A 317 -25.25 38.44 11.84
CA LEU A 317 -24.22 39.36 12.35
C LEU A 317 -24.29 39.43 13.89
N PRO A 318 -23.16 39.53 14.61
CA PRO A 318 -23.15 39.47 16.06
C PRO A 318 -23.77 40.74 16.64
N THR A 319 -25.09 40.75 16.80
CA THR A 319 -25.73 41.50 17.87
C THR A 319 -25.63 40.67 19.15
N PRO A 320 -25.17 41.24 20.27
CA PRO A 320 -24.96 40.48 21.49
C PRO A 320 -26.32 40.12 22.10
N ALA A 321 -26.72 38.86 21.95
CA ALA A 321 -27.81 38.26 22.71
C ALA A 321 -27.21 37.33 23.79
N PRO A 322 -27.78 37.30 25.00
CA PRO A 322 -27.10 36.78 26.18
C PRO A 322 -26.99 35.25 26.13
N LYS A 323 -25.78 34.73 26.35
CA LYS A 323 -25.52 33.29 26.47
C LYS A 323 -26.33 32.74 27.64
N LYS A 324 -27.24 31.80 27.36
CA LYS A 324 -27.95 31.06 28.40
C LYS A 324 -26.96 30.07 29.01
N LYS A 325 -26.60 30.29 30.26
CA LYS A 325 -25.63 29.48 31.03
C LYS A 325 -26.11 28.02 31.10
N VAL A 326 -25.28 27.06 30.69
CA VAL A 326 -25.59 25.63 30.83
C VAL A 326 -25.39 25.26 32.30
N GLU A 327 -26.51 25.02 33.01
CA GLU A 327 -26.50 24.77 34.45
C GLU A 327 -26.03 23.36 34.82
N SER A 328 -26.31 22.35 33.98
CA SER A 328 -25.87 20.96 34.16
C SER A 328 -25.68 20.22 32.83
N CYS A 329 -24.73 19.28 32.79
CA CYS A 329 -24.48 18.39 31.65
C CYS A 329 -25.14 17.02 31.87
N ALA A 330 -25.37 16.29 30.77
CA ALA A 330 -25.81 14.90 30.81
C ALA A 330 -24.71 14.01 31.45
N PRO A 331 -25.07 12.83 32.01
CA PRO A 331 -24.07 11.84 32.44
C PRO A 331 -23.09 11.51 31.30
N GLY A 332 -21.82 11.32 31.63
CA GLY A 332 -20.73 11.18 30.64
C GLY A 332 -20.17 12.51 30.10
N PHE A 333 -20.71 13.66 30.54
CA PHE A 333 -20.24 14.98 30.10
C PHE A 333 -19.90 15.88 31.29
N ARG A 334 -18.82 16.65 31.15
CA ARG A 334 -18.42 17.69 32.11
C ARG A 334 -18.63 19.08 31.51
N ARG A 335 -18.90 20.05 32.38
CA ARG A 335 -19.01 21.45 31.95
C ARG A 335 -17.63 22.05 31.69
N HIS A 336 -17.43 22.59 30.50
CA HIS A 336 -16.24 23.34 30.11
C HIS A 336 -16.66 24.56 29.27
N ASN A 337 -16.35 25.78 29.72
CA ASN A 337 -16.69 27.04 29.02
C ASN A 337 -18.17 27.20 28.62
N ASP A 338 -19.10 26.92 29.57
CA ASP A 338 -20.56 26.93 29.36
C ASP A 338 -21.05 25.98 28.27
N GLN A 339 -20.25 24.96 27.92
CA GLN A 339 -20.60 23.84 27.05
C GLN A 339 -20.40 22.52 27.78
N CYS A 340 -21.08 21.48 27.31
CA CYS A 340 -20.88 20.12 27.79
C CYS A 340 -19.90 19.43 26.85
N VAL A 341 -18.75 19.05 27.39
CA VAL A 341 -17.73 18.27 26.69
C VAL A 341 -17.73 16.87 27.27
N ASP A 342 -17.47 15.90 26.40
CA ASP A 342 -17.34 14.51 26.77
C ASP A 342 -16.27 14.31 27.84
N ILE A 343 -16.51 13.38 28.76
CA ILE A 343 -15.51 12.95 29.73
C ILE A 343 -14.81 11.75 29.12
N ASP A 344 -13.50 11.86 28.86
CA ASP A 344 -12.73 10.68 28.53
C ASP A 344 -12.50 9.85 29.80
N GLU A 345 -13.39 8.90 30.10
CA GLU A 345 -13.27 8.08 31.30
C GLU A 345 -12.03 7.20 31.29
N CYS A 346 -11.55 6.78 30.11
CA CYS A 346 -10.32 5.99 29.97
C CYS A 346 -9.07 6.77 30.36
N SER A 347 -9.05 8.07 30.08
CA SER A 347 -7.96 8.97 30.49
C SER A 347 -8.15 9.52 31.91
N ALA A 348 -9.40 9.71 32.34
CA ALA A 348 -9.72 10.31 33.63
C ALA A 348 -9.66 9.33 34.80
N ASP A 349 -10.00 8.06 34.58
CA ASP A 349 -9.97 7.01 35.60
C ASP A 349 -9.17 5.79 35.13
N LYS A 350 -8.03 5.56 35.80
CA LYS A 350 -7.17 4.40 35.55
C LYS A 350 -7.88 3.06 35.86
N TYR A 351 -8.97 3.10 36.61
CA TYR A 351 -9.77 1.94 36.98
C TYR A 351 -11.12 1.89 36.24
N ALA A 352 -11.27 2.66 35.16
CA ALA A 352 -12.46 2.61 34.31
C ALA A 352 -12.77 1.18 33.84
N CYS A 353 -11.73 0.40 33.50
CA CYS A 353 -11.84 -1.01 33.15
C CYS A 353 -10.97 -1.91 34.03
N ASP A 354 -11.24 -3.21 34.03
CA ASP A 354 -10.41 -4.21 34.71
C ASP A 354 -8.99 -4.29 34.08
N SER A 355 -8.04 -4.77 34.87
CA SER A 355 -6.67 -5.06 34.46
C SER A 355 -6.52 -5.92 33.19
N ASN A 356 -7.47 -6.81 32.91
CA ASN A 356 -7.48 -7.67 31.71
C ASN A 356 -8.34 -7.11 30.57
N GLN A 357 -8.74 -5.85 30.64
CA GLN A 357 -9.57 -5.16 29.65
C GLN A 357 -8.82 -3.99 28.98
N VAL A 358 -9.29 -3.62 27.80
CA VAL A 358 -8.92 -2.43 27.04
C VAL A 358 -10.07 -1.44 27.13
N CYS A 359 -9.77 -0.21 27.56
CA CYS A 359 -10.75 0.88 27.64
C CYS A 359 -10.78 1.64 26.32
N THR A 360 -11.98 1.89 25.80
CA THR A 360 -12.22 2.77 24.64
C THR A 360 -13.23 3.84 25.02
N ASN A 361 -12.85 5.11 24.83
CA ASN A 361 -13.74 6.24 25.10
C ASN A 361 -14.78 6.40 23.97
N GLU A 362 -16.02 6.66 24.33
CA GLU A 362 -17.14 6.89 23.42
C GLU A 362 -17.86 8.20 23.78
N ILE A 363 -18.58 8.81 22.85
CA ILE A 363 -19.30 10.05 23.17
C ILE A 363 -20.43 9.73 24.17
N GLY A 364 -20.32 10.25 25.38
CA GLY A 364 -21.26 10.05 26.49
C GLY A 364 -20.95 8.86 27.40
N GLY A 365 -19.76 8.24 27.28
CA GLY A 365 -19.31 7.17 28.17
C GLY A 365 -18.12 6.38 27.63
N PHE A 366 -17.96 5.13 28.06
CA PHE A 366 -16.84 4.30 27.64
C PHE A 366 -17.22 2.82 27.60
N ARG A 367 -16.40 2.03 26.89
CA ARG A 367 -16.54 0.56 26.80
C ARG A 367 -15.24 -0.13 27.20
N CYS A 368 -15.40 -1.33 27.77
CA CYS A 368 -14.30 -2.19 28.19
C CYS A 368 -14.38 -3.53 27.47
N ASP A 369 -13.37 -3.85 26.66
CA ASP A 369 -13.27 -5.11 25.94
C ASP A 369 -12.16 -5.99 26.51
N CYS A 370 -12.32 -7.32 26.50
CA CYS A 370 -11.25 -8.21 26.96
C CYS A 370 -10.01 -8.09 26.06
N LYS A 371 -8.82 -8.11 26.68
CA LYS A 371 -7.55 -8.19 25.96
C LYS A 371 -7.48 -9.48 25.13
N ILE A 372 -6.66 -9.47 24.08
CA ILE A 372 -6.33 -10.67 23.30
C ILE A 372 -5.82 -11.78 24.24
N GLY A 373 -6.29 -13.01 24.03
CA GLY A 373 -6.00 -14.16 24.91
C GLY A 373 -6.93 -14.28 26.12
N PHE A 374 -7.92 -13.38 26.27
CA PHE A 374 -8.92 -13.44 27.34
C PHE A 374 -10.34 -13.47 26.76
N MET A 375 -11.24 -14.15 27.47
CA MET A 375 -12.66 -14.19 27.15
C MET A 375 -13.50 -13.71 28.33
N LEU A 376 -14.62 -13.06 28.03
CA LEU A 376 -15.55 -12.57 29.05
C LEU A 376 -16.29 -13.76 29.67
N ASP A 377 -16.08 -13.99 30.96
CA ASP A 377 -16.84 -14.97 31.71
C ASP A 377 -18.24 -14.41 32.06
N GLN A 378 -19.28 -15.10 31.60
CA GLN A 378 -20.66 -14.64 31.74
C GLN A 378 -21.18 -14.66 33.19
N VAL A 379 -20.49 -15.37 34.09
CA VAL A 379 -20.90 -15.49 35.50
C VAL A 379 -20.27 -14.39 36.34
N THR A 380 -18.97 -14.16 36.17
CA THR A 380 -18.20 -13.19 36.95
C THR A 380 -18.11 -11.81 36.29
N ASN A 381 -18.47 -11.69 35.01
CA ASN A 381 -18.23 -10.52 34.16
C ASN A 381 -16.75 -10.08 34.13
N ALA A 382 -15.83 -11.02 34.42
CA ALA A 382 -14.40 -10.79 34.38
C ALA A 382 -13.80 -11.39 33.10
N CYS A 383 -12.74 -10.77 32.59
CA CYS A 383 -11.96 -11.34 31.49
C CYS A 383 -11.02 -12.42 32.04
N MET A 384 -11.32 -13.67 31.69
CA MET A 384 -10.57 -14.84 32.08
C MET A 384 -9.67 -15.30 30.94
N ASP A 385 -8.50 -15.79 31.31
CA ASP A 385 -7.53 -16.37 30.39
C ASP A 385 -8.16 -17.49 29.55
N ILE A 386 -7.95 -17.46 28.24
CA ILE A 386 -8.36 -18.53 27.33
C ILE A 386 -7.30 -19.62 27.43
N ASN A 387 -7.69 -20.83 27.87
CA ASN A 387 -6.75 -21.94 27.88
C ASN A 387 -6.71 -22.63 26.51
N GLU A 388 -5.81 -22.19 25.63
CA GLU A 388 -5.72 -22.70 24.26
C GLU A 388 -5.37 -24.19 24.22
N CYS A 389 -4.64 -24.68 25.22
CA CYS A 389 -4.30 -26.10 25.38
C CYS A 389 -5.52 -26.97 25.72
N GLN A 390 -6.51 -26.43 26.42
CA GLN A 390 -7.71 -27.18 26.81
C GLN A 390 -8.73 -27.25 25.67
N ILE A 391 -8.82 -26.18 24.87
CA ILE A 391 -9.76 -26.09 23.74
C ILE A 391 -9.15 -26.56 22.41
N ASN A 392 -7.89 -27.02 22.41
CA ASN A 392 -7.11 -27.39 21.23
C ASN A 392 -7.04 -26.27 20.17
N ALA A 393 -6.96 -25.01 20.60
CA ALA A 393 -6.84 -23.83 19.72
C ALA A 393 -5.39 -23.33 19.67
N HIS A 394 -4.44 -24.25 19.46
CA HIS A 394 -3.01 -23.95 19.45
C HIS A 394 -2.33 -24.51 18.19
N GLU A 395 -1.21 -23.90 17.80
CA GLU A 395 -0.42 -24.30 16.62
C GLU A 395 0.77 -25.20 16.96
N CYS A 396 0.83 -25.74 18.18
CA CYS A 396 1.91 -26.65 18.58
C CYS A 396 2.00 -27.87 17.67
N LEU A 397 3.22 -28.20 17.22
CA LEU A 397 3.50 -29.40 16.44
C LEU A 397 3.23 -30.67 17.26
N GLU A 398 3.03 -31.80 16.60
CA GLU A 398 2.82 -33.10 17.28
C GLU A 398 4.04 -33.53 18.13
N SER A 399 5.23 -33.01 17.84
CA SER A 399 6.45 -33.18 18.64
C SER A 399 6.56 -32.23 19.85
N GLN A 400 5.56 -31.39 20.07
CA GLN A 400 5.52 -30.36 21.11
C GLN A 400 4.31 -30.56 22.03
N ARG A 401 4.49 -30.19 23.30
CA ARG A 401 3.43 -30.11 24.31
C ARG A 401 2.98 -28.65 24.44
N CYS A 402 1.68 -28.41 24.33
CA CYS A 402 1.10 -27.13 24.67
C CYS A 402 1.18 -26.90 26.20
N ASP A 403 1.62 -25.72 26.60
CA ASP A 403 1.63 -25.24 27.98
C ASP A 403 0.99 -23.85 28.03
N ASN A 404 -0.14 -23.76 28.73
CA ASN A 404 -0.94 -22.54 28.79
C ASN A 404 -0.24 -21.46 29.61
N THR A 405 -0.28 -20.23 29.13
CA THR A 405 0.26 -19.05 29.81
C THR A 405 -0.81 -17.98 29.96
N ILE A 406 -0.60 -16.96 30.79
CA ILE A 406 -1.62 -15.91 30.95
C ILE A 406 -1.62 -15.02 29.71
N GLY A 407 -2.74 -15.02 28.99
CA GLY A 407 -3.01 -14.29 27.75
C GLY A 407 -2.49 -14.96 26.47
N SER A 408 -1.96 -16.20 26.55
CA SER A 408 -1.42 -16.93 25.40
C SER A 408 -1.04 -18.38 25.77
N TYR A 409 -0.37 -19.10 24.89
CA TYR A 409 0.22 -20.42 25.17
C TYR A 409 1.66 -20.51 24.66
N THR A 410 2.40 -21.49 25.18
CA THR A 410 3.73 -21.83 24.68
C THR A 410 3.80 -23.29 24.28
N CYS A 411 4.49 -23.57 23.17
CA CYS A 411 4.73 -24.93 22.71
C CYS A 411 6.08 -25.42 23.24
N ILE A 412 6.05 -26.20 24.31
CA ILE A 412 7.23 -26.75 24.94
C ILE A 412 7.61 -28.05 24.23
N ARG A 413 8.84 -28.14 23.72
CA ARG A 413 9.35 -29.36 23.08
C ARG A 413 9.37 -30.52 24.06
N LEU A 414 8.95 -31.71 23.61
CA LEU A 414 9.04 -32.93 24.42
C LEU A 414 10.50 -33.42 24.56
N GLN A 415 11.40 -33.01 23.65
CA GLN A 415 12.81 -33.42 23.66
C GLN A 415 13.74 -32.31 23.18
N SER A 416 14.75 -31.97 23.98
CA SER A 416 15.91 -31.18 23.54
C SER A 416 16.85 -32.09 22.77
N CYS A 417 17.40 -31.65 21.63
CA CYS A 417 18.33 -32.44 20.80
C CYS A 417 19.64 -32.83 21.52
N GLY A 418 19.86 -32.32 22.72
CA GLY A 418 21.12 -32.50 23.44
C GLY A 418 22.22 -31.60 22.86
N THR A 419 23.42 -31.67 23.45
CA THR A 419 24.60 -30.95 22.94
C THR A 419 25.20 -31.66 21.74
N GLY A 420 25.54 -30.92 20.68
CA GLY A 420 26.16 -31.45 19.46
C GLY A 420 25.16 -31.88 18.37
N TYR A 421 23.89 -31.49 18.50
CA TYR A 421 22.86 -31.74 17.49
C TYR A 421 21.98 -30.50 17.31
N THR A 422 21.65 -30.17 16.06
CA THR A 422 20.73 -29.09 15.68
C THR A 422 19.46 -29.67 15.06
N LEU A 423 18.30 -29.11 15.44
CA LEU A 423 17.02 -29.51 14.88
C LEU A 423 16.91 -29.06 13.42
N ASN A 424 16.68 -30.01 12.53
CA ASN A 424 16.32 -29.73 11.15
C ASN A 424 14.84 -29.32 11.09
N ALA A 425 14.57 -28.08 10.69
CA ALA A 425 13.23 -27.50 10.69
C ALA A 425 12.29 -28.18 9.67
N GLU A 426 12.82 -28.77 8.59
CA GLU A 426 12.02 -29.43 7.55
C GLU A 426 11.67 -30.87 7.92
N THR A 427 12.61 -31.59 8.54
CA THR A 427 12.42 -33.03 8.83
C THR A 427 11.99 -33.32 10.26
N GLY A 428 12.11 -32.34 11.17
CA GLY A 428 11.83 -32.51 12.60
C GLY A 428 12.84 -33.41 13.33
N ASN A 429 13.92 -33.83 12.67
CA ASN A 429 14.97 -34.67 13.25
C ASN A 429 16.10 -33.82 13.84
N CYS A 430 16.76 -34.34 14.86
CA CYS A 430 18.00 -33.75 15.37
C CYS A 430 19.18 -34.24 14.51
N ASP A 431 19.69 -33.35 13.69
CA ASP A 431 20.86 -33.59 12.84
C ASP A 431 22.14 -33.31 13.62
N ASP A 432 23.18 -34.08 13.34
CA ASP A 432 24.50 -33.96 13.95
C ASP A 432 25.18 -32.65 13.57
N ASP A 433 25.70 -31.91 14.55
CA ASP A 433 26.47 -30.69 14.28
C ASP A 433 27.87 -31.07 13.81
N ASP A 434 28.16 -30.99 12.51
CA ASP A 434 29.53 -31.26 12.03
C ASP A 434 30.48 -30.12 12.44
N GLU A 435 31.12 -30.24 13.60
CA GLU A 435 31.98 -29.17 14.12
C GLU A 435 33.24 -28.97 13.27
N CYS A 436 33.62 -29.96 12.46
CA CYS A 436 34.73 -29.84 11.51
C CYS A 436 34.34 -28.99 10.30
N ALA A 437 33.14 -29.20 9.73
CA ALA A 437 32.60 -28.39 8.64
C ALA A 437 32.24 -26.97 9.11
N LEU A 438 31.74 -26.84 10.34
CA LEU A 438 31.36 -25.57 10.95
C LEU A 438 32.56 -24.76 11.49
N GLY A 439 33.76 -25.34 11.49
CA GLY A 439 34.96 -24.71 12.06
C GLY A 439 34.87 -24.49 13.58
N ARG A 440 33.99 -25.22 14.27
CA ARG A 440 33.74 -25.13 15.72
C ARG A 440 34.51 -26.18 16.51
N HIS A 441 35.76 -26.43 16.12
CA HIS A 441 36.65 -27.39 16.78
C HIS A 441 37.90 -26.71 17.33
N ASN A 442 38.55 -27.35 18.31
CA ASN A 442 39.78 -26.86 18.93
C ASN A 442 41.00 -27.74 18.64
N CYS A 443 40.96 -28.53 17.57
CA CYS A 443 42.11 -29.32 17.12
C CYS A 443 43.31 -28.43 16.77
N MET A 444 44.45 -28.69 17.42
CA MET A 444 45.72 -27.99 17.17
C MET A 444 46.62 -28.83 16.28
N ALA A 445 47.46 -28.18 15.46
CA ALA A 445 48.47 -28.89 14.67
C ALA A 445 49.39 -29.73 15.58
N PRO A 446 49.70 -31.00 15.23
CA PRO A 446 49.50 -31.67 13.93
C PRO A 446 48.21 -32.52 13.81
N TYR A 447 47.20 -32.28 14.65
CA TYR A 447 45.96 -33.07 14.67
C TYR A 447 44.89 -32.49 13.73
N GLU A 448 44.25 -33.35 12.94
CA GLU A 448 43.13 -33.01 12.07
C GLU A 448 41.79 -33.33 12.75
N CYS A 449 40.76 -32.53 12.47
CA CYS A 449 39.41 -32.70 12.99
C CYS A 449 38.66 -33.82 12.25
N PHE A 450 37.94 -34.66 12.99
CA PHE A 450 37.03 -35.68 12.46
C PHE A 450 35.71 -35.62 13.19
N ASN A 451 34.63 -35.41 12.43
CA ASN A 451 33.28 -35.35 12.96
C ASN A 451 32.83 -36.73 13.47
N THR A 452 32.08 -36.75 14.56
CA THR A 452 31.46 -37.93 15.14
C THR A 452 30.04 -37.59 15.61
N LYS A 453 29.16 -38.58 15.72
CA LYS A 453 27.78 -38.28 16.15
C LYS A 453 27.74 -37.63 17.54
N GLY A 454 27.32 -36.37 17.61
CA GLY A 454 27.18 -35.50 18.77
C GLY A 454 28.46 -34.82 19.23
N SER A 455 29.58 -34.91 18.48
CA SER A 455 30.87 -34.31 18.87
C SER A 455 31.94 -34.42 17.77
N PHE A 456 33.14 -33.86 17.98
CA PHE A 456 34.30 -34.09 17.11
C PHE A 456 35.47 -34.77 17.84
N ARG A 457 36.41 -35.33 17.07
CA ARG A 457 37.68 -35.87 17.57
C ARG A 457 38.86 -35.33 16.78
N CYS A 458 39.93 -34.98 17.48
CA CYS A 458 41.21 -34.63 16.87
C CYS A 458 42.09 -35.88 16.79
N ARG A 459 42.52 -36.29 15.60
CA ARG A 459 43.47 -37.42 15.42
C ARG A 459 44.62 -37.03 14.51
N GLN A 460 45.75 -37.68 14.72
CA GLN A 460 46.96 -37.46 13.94
C GLN A 460 46.78 -38.12 12.56
N ARG A 461 47.15 -37.41 11.49
CA ARG A 461 47.12 -37.95 10.14
C ARG A 461 48.14 -39.10 10.04
N SER A 462 47.65 -40.32 9.87
CA SER A 462 48.46 -41.53 9.66
C SER A 462 49.02 -41.60 8.25
#